data_AF-A0A1Q8BPP1-F1
#
_entry.id   AF-A0A1Q8BPP1-F1
#
_cell.length_a   1.000
_cell.length_b   1.000
_cell.length_c   1.000
_cell.angle_alpha   90.00
_cell.angle_beta   90.00
_cell.angle_gamma   90.00
#
_symmetry.space_group_name_H-M   'P 1'
#
loop_
_entity.id
_entity.type
_entity.pdbx_description
1 polymer ?
#
loop_
_entity_poly.entity_id
_entity_poly.type
_entity_poly.pdbx_seq_one_letter_code
_entity_poly.pdbx_strand_id
1 'polypeptide(L)'
;MFAPGANHYRLIGLELTRDAGIGLVYALASPTPGTVTSKIIYDRIWFHGTAHDETVRGVQLGGGTYVAVIDSFFTDFHCVSLTGSCTDAQAISGGINTHPMGPYKIVDNFLEASGENILFGGGPATQTPADIEITHNHMFKPLTWMKGQPGYVGGANGRPFIVKNLFELKNAKRVLLDSNIMENTWGGFSQVGFAILLTPKANGTCTVCQVTDVTIRYNYISHMAAGMQISNGRSDTGQIPLDGGRYSIHDVIFDDIDGTKFHGPDVFALVATRKASPVLHDVTINHVTAFPKTTSFLIGNLLSVNPKMRNFVVANSIINAGQYPVWSTGTDGSLNCAAHDSPLITLNACFASYLFSHNALLASPGSYPPSTWPVSNFFPMTDSAVELLNYNGGSIANYTLQSTSPYKGAGTDGKDLGANVPGVTAAVAKVR
;
A
#
# COMPACT_ATOMS: atom_id res chain seq x y z
N MET A 1 -24.43 -1.99 15.22
CA MET A 1 -24.94 -2.21 13.85
C MET A 1 -26.05 -1.21 13.54
N PHE A 2 -26.13 -0.73 12.30
CA PHE A 2 -27.20 0.14 11.82
C PHE A 2 -28.32 -0.68 11.16
N ALA A 3 -29.56 -0.42 11.55
CA ALA A 3 -30.75 -1.04 10.96
C ALA A 3 -30.95 -0.64 9.48
N PRO A 4 -31.73 -1.42 8.69
CA PRO A 4 -32.04 -1.07 7.31
C PRO A 4 -32.57 0.37 7.18
N GLY A 5 -31.98 1.13 6.26
CA GLY A 5 -32.42 2.50 5.98
C GLY A 5 -31.94 3.54 7.00
N ALA A 6 -31.11 3.19 7.98
CA ALA A 6 -30.53 4.18 8.89
C ALA A 6 -29.76 5.25 8.11
N ASN A 7 -30.08 6.52 8.39
CA ASN A 7 -29.49 7.65 7.68
C ASN A 7 -29.45 8.94 8.51
N HIS A 8 -28.57 9.87 8.10
CA HIS A 8 -28.35 11.19 8.73
C HIS A 8 -27.95 11.11 10.22
N TYR A 9 -27.03 10.21 10.54
CA TYR A 9 -26.46 10.10 11.87
C TYR A 9 -25.05 10.67 11.90
N ARG A 10 -24.75 11.46 12.94
CA ARG A 10 -23.38 11.78 13.35
C ARG A 10 -23.19 11.28 14.78
N LEU A 11 -22.36 10.26 14.94
CA LEU A 11 -21.95 9.73 16.23
C LEU A 11 -20.69 10.47 16.65
N ILE A 12 -20.67 11.00 17.88
CA ILE A 12 -19.59 11.85 18.37
C ILE A 12 -19.16 11.45 19.78
N GLY A 13 -17.84 11.33 20.00
CA GLY A 13 -17.27 11.24 21.35
C GLY A 13 -17.63 9.95 22.09
N LEU A 14 -17.84 8.85 21.36
CA LEU A 14 -18.17 7.55 21.95
C LEU A 14 -16.93 6.68 22.05
N GLU A 15 -16.92 5.82 23.06
CA GLU A 15 -16.10 4.61 23.11
C GLU A 15 -16.94 3.45 22.61
N LEU A 16 -16.45 2.75 21.59
CA LEU A 16 -17.09 1.57 21.01
C LEU A 16 -16.12 0.39 21.07
N THR A 17 -16.50 -0.62 21.86
CA THR A 17 -15.64 -1.77 22.13
C THR A 17 -16.45 -3.07 22.24
N ARG A 18 -15.76 -4.15 22.60
CA ARG A 18 -16.28 -5.49 22.85
C ARG A 18 -15.89 -5.97 24.25
N ASP A 19 -16.68 -6.88 24.80
CA ASP A 19 -16.29 -7.60 26.01
C ASP A 19 -15.17 -8.62 25.73
N ALA A 20 -14.33 -8.90 26.71
CA ALA A 20 -13.28 -9.92 26.60
C ALA A 20 -13.87 -11.34 26.57
N GLY A 21 -13.24 -12.27 25.86
CA GLY A 21 -13.58 -13.70 25.92
C GLY A 21 -14.91 -14.14 25.27
N ILE A 22 -15.65 -13.24 24.62
CA ILE A 22 -16.92 -13.57 23.95
C ILE A 22 -16.77 -14.20 22.56
N GLY A 23 -15.56 -14.65 22.20
CA GLY A 23 -15.25 -15.16 20.87
C GLY A 23 -15.06 -14.04 19.84
N LEU A 24 -15.32 -14.33 18.55
CA LEU A 24 -15.04 -13.43 17.43
C LEU A 24 -16.04 -12.27 17.34
N VAL A 25 -15.54 -11.03 17.20
CA VAL A 25 -16.35 -9.86 16.84
C VAL A 25 -16.01 -9.41 15.42
N TYR A 26 -17.00 -9.47 14.52
CA TYR A 26 -16.79 -9.23 13.09
C TYR A 26 -16.62 -7.75 12.69
N ALA A 27 -17.33 -6.84 13.37
CA ALA A 27 -17.19 -5.41 13.21
C ALA A 27 -17.80 -4.70 14.44
N LEU A 28 -17.16 -3.63 14.91
CA LEU A 28 -17.73 -2.78 15.97
C LEU A 28 -18.82 -1.85 15.42
N ALA A 29 -18.64 -1.35 14.19
CA ALA A 29 -19.65 -0.58 13.48
C ALA A 29 -19.81 -1.06 12.03
N SER A 30 -21.05 -1.31 11.65
CA SER A 30 -21.43 -1.76 10.31
C SER A 30 -22.93 -1.56 10.06
N PRO A 31 -23.35 -1.45 8.80
CA PRO A 31 -24.72 -1.79 8.41
C PRO A 31 -25.02 -3.24 8.78
N THR A 32 -26.27 -3.54 9.15
CA THR A 32 -26.73 -4.93 9.22
C THR A 32 -26.46 -5.62 7.87
N PRO A 33 -25.96 -6.87 7.85
CA PRO A 33 -25.66 -7.57 6.61
C PRO A 33 -26.82 -7.54 5.60
N GLY A 34 -26.52 -7.24 4.34
CA GLY A 34 -27.52 -7.16 3.27
C GLY A 34 -28.38 -5.90 3.27
N THR A 35 -28.11 -4.92 4.14
CA THR A 35 -28.88 -3.67 4.22
C THR A 35 -28.08 -2.47 3.71
N VAL A 36 -28.79 -1.36 3.49
CA VAL A 36 -28.20 -0.09 3.05
C VAL A 36 -28.32 0.98 4.14
N THR A 37 -27.28 1.82 4.22
CA THR A 37 -27.23 3.01 5.07
C THR A 37 -26.73 4.22 4.28
N SER A 38 -27.01 5.42 4.76
CA SER A 38 -26.55 6.64 4.07
C SER A 38 -26.27 7.78 5.02
N LYS A 39 -25.28 8.63 4.75
CA LYS A 39 -24.99 9.85 5.54
C LYS A 39 -24.75 9.51 7.01
N ILE A 40 -23.77 8.64 7.24
CA ILE A 40 -23.31 8.23 8.56
C ILE A 40 -21.93 8.83 8.80
N ILE A 41 -21.76 9.56 9.90
CA ILE A 41 -20.49 10.16 10.29
C ILE A 41 -20.08 9.59 11.65
N TYR A 42 -18.89 9.02 11.71
CA TYR A 42 -18.19 8.69 12.95
C TYR A 42 -17.15 9.77 13.19
N ASP A 43 -17.24 10.48 14.32
CA ASP A 43 -16.43 11.67 14.62
C ASP A 43 -15.89 11.57 16.06
N ARG A 44 -14.56 11.60 16.24
CA ARG A 44 -13.94 11.48 17.57
C ARG A 44 -14.43 10.25 18.34
N ILE A 45 -14.49 9.12 17.65
CA ILE A 45 -14.84 7.84 18.26
C ILE A 45 -13.56 7.09 18.59
N TRP A 46 -13.52 6.45 19.75
CA TRP A 46 -12.52 5.44 20.05
C TRP A 46 -13.12 4.06 19.78
N PHE A 47 -12.68 3.40 18.72
CA PHE A 47 -12.99 2.02 18.40
C PHE A 47 -11.86 1.13 18.91
N HIS A 48 -12.15 0.13 19.73
CA HIS A 48 -11.08 -0.79 20.12
C HIS A 48 -11.55 -2.22 20.38
N GLY A 49 -10.67 -3.16 20.05
CA GLY A 49 -10.75 -4.54 20.50
C GLY A 49 -10.24 -4.70 21.94
N THR A 50 -9.74 -5.90 22.24
CA THR A 50 -8.98 -6.19 23.45
C THR A 50 -7.58 -6.63 23.07
N ALA A 51 -6.63 -6.57 24.01
CA ALA A 51 -5.22 -6.88 23.75
C ALA A 51 -4.96 -8.28 23.19
N HIS A 52 -5.88 -9.24 23.36
CA HIS A 52 -5.67 -10.64 23.00
C HIS A 52 -6.80 -11.29 22.18
N ASP A 53 -8.01 -10.72 22.21
CA ASP A 53 -9.17 -11.33 21.54
C ASP A 53 -9.34 -10.83 20.10
N GLU A 54 -9.77 -11.73 19.23
CA GLU A 54 -9.95 -11.42 17.82
C GLU A 54 -11.06 -10.40 17.58
N THR A 55 -10.69 -9.28 16.97
CA THR A 55 -11.63 -8.25 16.52
C THR A 55 -11.32 -7.96 15.06
N VAL A 56 -12.24 -8.39 14.19
CA VAL A 56 -11.99 -8.39 12.75
C VAL A 56 -12.03 -6.97 12.21
N ARG A 57 -12.96 -6.11 12.65
CA ARG A 57 -13.11 -4.76 12.08
C ARG A 57 -13.50 -3.70 13.09
N GLY A 58 -12.94 -2.50 12.93
CA GLY A 58 -13.50 -1.29 13.53
C GLY A 58 -14.78 -0.89 12.80
N VAL A 59 -14.63 -0.35 11.60
CA VAL A 59 -15.76 0.07 10.74
C VAL A 59 -15.80 -0.74 9.45
N GLN A 60 -16.96 -1.33 9.14
CA GLN A 60 -17.24 -1.93 7.83
C GLN A 60 -18.21 -1.05 7.03
N LEU A 61 -17.73 -0.50 5.91
CA LEU A 61 -18.43 0.48 5.08
C LEU A 61 -19.44 -0.13 4.10
N GLY A 62 -19.35 -1.43 3.80
CA GLY A 62 -20.15 -2.07 2.75
C GLY A 62 -21.67 -1.86 2.91
N GLY A 63 -22.33 -1.38 1.85
CA GLY A 63 -23.75 -0.99 1.87
C GLY A 63 -24.01 0.44 2.37
N GLY A 64 -22.97 1.19 2.72
CA GLY A 64 -23.05 2.60 3.08
C GLY A 64 -22.79 3.55 1.90
N THR A 65 -23.55 4.64 1.83
CA THR A 65 -23.29 5.77 0.90
C THR A 65 -23.10 7.07 1.68
N TYR A 66 -22.19 7.94 1.25
CA TYR A 66 -21.85 9.17 1.99
C TYR A 66 -21.45 8.89 3.45
N VAL A 67 -20.39 8.11 3.65
CA VAL A 67 -19.91 7.75 5.00
C VAL A 67 -18.61 8.46 5.29
N ALA A 68 -18.50 9.03 6.49
CA ALA A 68 -17.27 9.66 6.96
C ALA A 68 -16.79 9.02 8.28
N VAL A 69 -15.50 8.74 8.38
CA VAL A 69 -14.78 8.37 9.60
C VAL A 69 -13.73 9.45 9.81
N ILE A 70 -13.92 10.29 10.83
CA ILE A 70 -13.08 11.46 11.06
C ILE A 70 -12.62 11.56 12.50
N ASP A 71 -11.42 12.10 12.69
CA ASP A 71 -10.89 12.48 14.00
C ASP A 71 -10.90 11.31 15.03
N SER A 72 -10.91 10.06 14.57
CA SER A 72 -11.21 8.86 15.38
C SER A 72 -9.98 8.00 15.63
N PHE A 73 -10.03 7.18 16.68
CA PHE A 73 -8.93 6.36 17.15
C PHE A 73 -9.31 4.88 17.09
N PHE A 74 -8.46 4.04 16.50
CA PHE A 74 -8.69 2.61 16.33
C PHE A 74 -7.51 1.82 16.92
N THR A 75 -7.77 0.91 17.87
CA THR A 75 -6.74 0.03 18.46
C THR A 75 -7.19 -1.43 18.60
N ASP A 76 -6.21 -2.35 18.62
CA ASP A 76 -6.43 -3.78 18.95
C ASP A 76 -7.34 -4.55 17.96
N PHE A 77 -7.20 -4.30 16.66
CA PHE A 77 -7.85 -5.11 15.62
C PHE A 77 -6.88 -6.17 15.07
N HIS A 78 -7.05 -7.41 15.48
CA HIS A 78 -6.16 -8.51 15.07
C HIS A 78 -6.89 -9.85 14.93
N CYS A 79 -6.25 -10.74 14.15
CA CYS A 79 -6.62 -12.14 13.99
C CYS A 79 -5.45 -13.02 14.43
N VAL A 80 -5.71 -14.10 15.17
CA VAL A 80 -4.66 -14.93 15.73
C VAL A 80 -4.22 -16.00 14.71
N SER A 81 -2.93 -16.10 14.44
CA SER A 81 -2.40 -17.07 13.48
C SER A 81 -2.61 -18.52 13.93
N LEU A 82 -2.91 -19.40 12.97
CA LEU A 82 -3.10 -20.86 13.09
C LEU A 82 -4.29 -21.33 13.94
N THR A 83 -4.65 -20.60 14.99
CA THR A 83 -5.69 -21.00 15.95
C THR A 83 -6.86 -20.04 16.00
N GLY A 84 -6.74 -18.89 15.36
CA GLY A 84 -7.79 -17.88 15.28
C GLY A 84 -8.93 -18.27 14.36
N SER A 85 -10.05 -17.57 14.53
CA SER A 85 -11.29 -17.71 13.76
C SER A 85 -11.34 -16.79 12.54
N CYS A 86 -10.34 -15.92 12.36
CA CYS A 86 -10.25 -15.02 11.23
C CYS A 86 -8.83 -14.95 10.65
N THR A 87 -8.70 -14.39 9.44
CA THR A 87 -7.43 -14.27 8.71
C THR A 87 -7.08 -12.84 8.30
N ASP A 88 -8.01 -11.92 8.54
CA ASP A 88 -8.06 -10.59 7.94
C ASP A 88 -8.68 -9.64 8.97
N ALA A 89 -7.86 -8.87 9.67
CA ALA A 89 -8.32 -7.83 10.60
C ALA A 89 -8.08 -6.43 10.01
N GLN A 90 -9.04 -5.52 10.16
CA GLN A 90 -8.95 -4.16 9.64
C GLN A 90 -9.41 -3.08 10.60
N ALA A 91 -8.80 -1.89 10.56
CA ALA A 91 -9.41 -0.74 11.23
C ALA A 91 -10.65 -0.30 10.45
N ILE A 92 -10.52 -0.11 9.14
CA ILE A 92 -11.62 0.23 8.24
C ILE A 92 -11.62 -0.69 7.01
N SER A 93 -12.78 -1.25 6.68
CA SER A 93 -12.94 -2.05 5.46
C SER A 93 -14.13 -1.61 4.60
N GLY A 94 -14.03 -1.80 3.28
CA GLY A 94 -15.08 -1.48 2.32
C GLY A 94 -14.99 -2.32 1.05
N GLY A 95 -15.75 -1.96 0.02
CA GLY A 95 -15.66 -2.59 -1.31
C GLY A 95 -16.22 -4.01 -1.42
N ILE A 96 -16.91 -4.49 -0.39
CA ILE A 96 -17.58 -5.81 -0.35
C ILE A 96 -19.10 -5.65 -0.12
N ASN A 97 -19.85 -5.42 -1.18
CA ASN A 97 -21.32 -5.40 -1.12
C ASN A 97 -21.96 -5.55 -2.52
N THR A 98 -23.27 -5.80 -2.52
CA THR A 98 -24.09 -5.82 -3.74
C THR A 98 -24.89 -4.53 -3.96
N HIS A 99 -24.93 -3.65 -2.96
CA HIS A 99 -25.60 -2.34 -2.99
C HIS A 99 -24.63 -1.20 -3.32
N PRO A 100 -25.15 0.00 -3.67
CA PRO A 100 -24.32 1.18 -3.89
C PRO A 100 -23.40 1.47 -2.69
N MET A 101 -22.20 1.92 -3.01
CA MET A 101 -21.14 2.16 -2.04
C MET A 101 -20.40 3.46 -2.40
N GLY A 102 -20.03 4.22 -1.37
CA GLY A 102 -19.36 5.52 -1.52
C GLY A 102 -20.33 6.69 -1.72
N PRO A 103 -19.84 7.93 -1.79
CA PRO A 103 -18.45 8.33 -1.52
C PRO A 103 -18.06 8.09 -0.06
N TYR A 104 -16.75 8.03 0.20
CA TYR A 104 -16.20 7.81 1.53
C TYR A 104 -15.15 8.85 1.90
N LYS A 105 -15.17 9.29 3.16
CA LYS A 105 -14.17 10.18 3.74
C LYS A 105 -13.54 9.52 4.96
N ILE A 106 -12.22 9.37 4.96
CA ILE A 106 -11.44 8.78 6.05
C ILE A 106 -10.32 9.77 6.36
N VAL A 107 -10.51 10.63 7.36
CA VAL A 107 -9.62 11.77 7.59
C VAL A 107 -9.24 11.97 9.05
N ASP A 108 -7.96 12.27 9.32
CA ASP A 108 -7.44 12.58 10.66
C ASP A 108 -7.69 11.47 11.70
N ASN A 109 -7.52 10.21 11.29
CA ASN A 109 -7.69 9.07 12.20
C ASN A 109 -6.34 8.44 12.55
N PHE A 110 -6.23 7.91 13.76
CA PHE A 110 -5.25 6.88 14.10
C PHE A 110 -5.85 5.51 13.85
N LEU A 111 -5.20 4.71 13.00
CA LEU A 111 -5.70 3.45 12.49
C LEU A 111 -4.72 2.34 12.82
N GLU A 112 -5.01 1.49 13.80
CA GLU A 112 -4.18 0.35 14.18
C GLU A 112 -4.88 -0.99 13.92
N ALA A 113 -4.31 -1.84 13.08
CA ALA A 113 -4.81 -3.19 12.83
C ALA A 113 -3.69 -4.11 12.35
N SER A 114 -3.68 -5.38 12.78
CA SER A 114 -2.61 -6.32 12.42
C SER A 114 -2.65 -6.68 10.94
N GLY A 115 -3.85 -6.89 10.39
CA GLY A 115 -4.06 -7.15 8.97
C GLY A 115 -3.85 -5.89 8.13
N GLU A 116 -4.94 -5.27 7.65
CA GLU A 116 -4.91 -4.03 6.87
C GLU A 116 -5.47 -2.86 7.67
N ASN A 117 -4.75 -1.74 7.80
CA ASN A 117 -5.36 -0.57 8.44
C ASN A 117 -6.55 -0.08 7.61
N ILE A 118 -6.42 -0.08 6.28
CA ILE A 118 -7.54 0.12 5.36
C ILE A 118 -7.52 -0.92 4.22
N LEU A 119 -8.67 -1.58 3.99
CA LEU A 119 -8.88 -2.50 2.87
C LEU A 119 -10.17 -2.17 2.10
N PHE A 120 -10.09 -2.04 0.78
CA PHE A 120 -11.26 -2.06 -0.09
C PHE A 120 -11.29 -3.31 -0.98
N GLY A 121 -12.25 -4.20 -0.75
CA GLY A 121 -12.42 -5.47 -1.45
C GLY A 121 -12.06 -6.67 -0.56
N GLY A 122 -11.53 -7.74 -1.16
CA GLY A 122 -11.19 -8.96 -0.41
C GLY A 122 -12.33 -9.97 -0.24
N GLY A 123 -13.55 -9.64 -0.65
CA GLY A 123 -14.70 -10.55 -0.65
C GLY A 123 -15.65 -10.31 -1.82
N PRO A 124 -16.77 -11.06 -1.91
CA PRO A 124 -17.75 -10.91 -2.98
C PRO A 124 -18.37 -9.50 -3.04
N ALA A 125 -18.57 -9.01 -4.26
CA ALA A 125 -19.27 -7.74 -4.53
C ALA A 125 -19.95 -7.81 -5.91
N THR A 126 -20.83 -6.84 -6.21
CA THR A 126 -21.34 -6.61 -7.57
C THR A 126 -21.15 -5.18 -8.04
N GLN A 127 -20.47 -4.34 -7.24
CA GLN A 127 -20.22 -2.94 -7.53
C GLN A 127 -18.82 -2.55 -7.06
N THR A 128 -18.26 -1.51 -7.69
CA THR A 128 -17.00 -0.88 -7.29
C THR A 128 -17.28 0.45 -6.61
N PRO A 129 -16.92 0.63 -5.32
CA PRO A 129 -17.07 1.93 -4.67
C PRO A 129 -16.18 2.96 -5.36
N ALA A 130 -16.63 4.22 -5.34
CA ALA A 130 -15.87 5.30 -5.92
C ALA A 130 -15.86 6.55 -5.05
N ASP A 131 -14.95 7.47 -5.36
CA ASP A 131 -14.83 8.79 -4.71
C ASP A 131 -14.47 8.64 -3.23
N ILE A 132 -13.23 8.22 -2.99
CA ILE A 132 -12.71 7.84 -1.68
C ILE A 132 -11.57 8.79 -1.32
N GLU A 133 -11.78 9.60 -0.27
CA GLU A 133 -10.79 10.49 0.33
C GLU A 133 -10.16 9.83 1.56
N ILE A 134 -8.84 9.64 1.55
CA ILE A 134 -8.06 9.09 2.66
C ILE A 134 -6.90 10.05 2.95
N THR A 135 -7.09 10.97 3.89
CA THR A 135 -6.11 12.02 4.15
C THR A 135 -5.78 12.23 5.62
N HIS A 136 -4.52 12.57 5.91
CA HIS A 136 -4.08 12.92 7.25
C HIS A 136 -4.26 11.83 8.32
N ASN A 137 -4.32 10.55 7.92
CA ASN A 137 -4.41 9.45 8.87
C ASN A 137 -3.01 8.98 9.30
N HIS A 138 -2.91 8.43 10.50
CA HIS A 138 -1.78 7.63 10.95
C HIS A 138 -2.17 6.14 10.89
N MET A 139 -1.63 5.40 9.92
CA MET A 139 -1.80 3.95 9.83
C MET A 139 -0.63 3.26 10.52
N PHE A 140 -0.91 2.52 11.59
CA PHE A 140 0.13 2.04 12.49
C PHE A 140 0.00 0.54 12.76
N LYS A 141 1.13 -0.12 12.98
CA LYS A 141 1.19 -1.43 13.63
C LYS A 141 2.23 -1.38 14.76
N PRO A 142 1.87 -1.74 16.01
CA PRO A 142 2.83 -1.82 17.10
C PRO A 142 3.91 -2.86 16.81
N LEU A 143 5.19 -2.49 16.96
CA LEU A 143 6.29 -3.46 16.91
C LEU A 143 6.19 -4.50 18.04
N THR A 144 5.46 -4.22 19.12
CA THR A 144 5.13 -5.22 20.14
C THR A 144 4.28 -6.37 19.58
N TRP A 145 3.62 -6.24 18.43
CA TRP A 145 2.94 -7.38 17.78
C TRP A 145 3.89 -8.24 16.93
N MET A 146 5.12 -7.78 16.70
CA MET A 146 6.13 -8.52 15.96
C MET A 146 6.84 -9.50 16.89
N LYS A 147 6.68 -10.80 16.62
CA LYS A 147 7.26 -11.86 17.46
C LYS A 147 8.78 -11.69 17.58
N GLY A 148 9.27 -11.63 18.82
CA GLY A 148 10.69 -11.45 19.14
C GLY A 148 11.07 -10.03 19.55
N GLN A 149 10.18 -9.04 19.39
CA GLN A 149 10.40 -7.69 19.88
C GLN A 149 10.18 -7.59 21.41
N PRO A 150 10.85 -6.66 22.11
CA PRO A 150 10.61 -6.38 23.52
C PRO A 150 9.14 -6.04 23.79
N GLY A 151 8.56 -6.63 24.83
CA GLY A 151 7.15 -6.42 25.17
C GLY A 151 6.17 -7.11 24.21
N TYR A 152 6.60 -8.17 23.53
CA TYR A 152 5.77 -8.87 22.54
C TYR A 152 4.39 -9.28 23.09
N VAL A 153 3.34 -8.99 22.31
CA VAL A 153 1.95 -9.35 22.54
C VAL A 153 1.44 -10.17 21.36
N GLY A 154 0.76 -11.28 21.65
CA GLY A 154 0.02 -12.08 20.68
C GLY A 154 -1.34 -12.47 21.24
N GLY A 155 -2.02 -13.41 20.58
CA GLY A 155 -3.29 -13.95 21.06
C GLY A 155 -3.15 -14.59 22.44
N ALA A 156 -4.27 -14.89 23.11
CA ALA A 156 -4.29 -15.42 24.48
C ALA A 156 -3.47 -16.72 24.68
N ASN A 157 -3.21 -17.47 23.61
CA ASN A 157 -2.37 -18.67 23.59
C ASN A 157 -0.90 -18.41 23.17
N GLY A 158 -0.47 -17.15 23.12
CA GLY A 158 0.87 -16.70 22.72
C GLY A 158 1.14 -16.73 21.21
N ARG A 159 0.17 -17.13 20.38
CA ARG A 159 0.35 -17.16 18.92
C ARG A 159 0.40 -15.73 18.35
N PRO A 160 1.23 -15.48 17.32
CA PRO A 160 1.28 -14.19 16.66
C PRO A 160 -0.05 -13.77 16.06
N PHE A 161 -0.28 -12.47 16.02
CA PHE A 161 -1.31 -11.90 15.17
C PHE A 161 -0.90 -12.02 13.69
N ILE A 162 -1.86 -12.27 12.82
CA ILE A 162 -1.66 -12.32 11.37
C ILE A 162 -1.43 -10.88 10.89
N VAL A 163 -0.27 -10.66 10.29
CA VAL A 163 0.14 -9.34 9.80
C VAL A 163 0.04 -9.25 8.29
N LYS A 164 -0.50 -8.13 7.81
CA LYS A 164 -0.62 -7.79 6.39
C LYS A 164 -0.22 -6.33 6.16
N ASN A 165 -0.88 -5.65 5.23
CA ASN A 165 -0.39 -4.42 4.62
C ASN A 165 -0.90 -3.18 5.38
N LEU A 166 -0.38 -1.99 5.12
CA LEU A 166 -0.95 -0.77 5.73
C LEU A 166 -2.20 -0.34 4.96
N PHE A 167 -2.12 -0.37 3.62
CA PHE A 167 -3.20 0.02 2.73
C PHE A 167 -3.35 -0.97 1.56
N GLU A 168 -4.57 -1.46 1.31
CA GLU A 168 -4.82 -2.40 0.22
C GLU A 168 -6.11 -2.11 -0.55
N LEU A 169 -5.99 -2.08 -1.88
CA LEU A 169 -7.10 -1.98 -2.81
C LEU A 169 -7.21 -3.25 -3.65
N LYS A 170 -8.39 -3.87 -3.60
CA LYS A 170 -8.84 -4.97 -4.47
C LYS A 170 -10.09 -4.61 -5.27
N ASN A 171 -10.89 -3.65 -4.79
CA ASN A 171 -12.09 -3.15 -5.47
C ASN A 171 -12.41 -1.71 -5.05
N ALA A 172 -11.90 -0.73 -5.81
CA ALA A 172 -12.17 0.71 -5.60
C ALA A 172 -11.79 1.52 -6.85
N LYS A 173 -12.41 2.68 -7.08
CA LYS A 173 -11.96 3.62 -8.12
C LYS A 173 -12.02 5.08 -7.68
N ARG A 174 -11.21 5.96 -8.26
CA ARG A 174 -11.14 7.39 -7.87
C ARG A 174 -10.82 7.53 -6.38
N VAL A 175 -9.61 7.10 -6.03
CA VAL A 175 -9.11 7.09 -4.65
C VAL A 175 -7.99 8.12 -4.51
N LEU A 176 -8.07 8.94 -3.45
CA LEU A 176 -7.01 9.85 -3.03
C LEU A 176 -6.42 9.35 -1.71
N LEU A 177 -5.17 8.90 -1.72
CA LEU A 177 -4.36 8.60 -0.54
C LEU A 177 -3.31 9.72 -0.38
N ASP A 178 -3.62 10.72 0.44
CA ASP A 178 -2.85 11.96 0.50
C ASP A 178 -2.46 12.34 1.93
N SER A 179 -1.20 12.73 2.15
CA SER A 179 -0.78 13.35 3.41
C SER A 179 -0.90 12.45 4.65
N ASN A 180 -0.70 11.14 4.52
CA ASN A 180 -0.78 10.17 5.63
C ASN A 180 0.61 9.77 6.15
N ILE A 181 0.66 9.34 7.42
CA ILE A 181 1.78 8.60 8.00
C ILE A 181 1.41 7.10 8.00
N MET A 182 2.31 6.24 7.56
CA MET A 182 2.07 4.79 7.53
C MET A 182 3.31 4.05 8.04
N GLU A 183 3.21 3.37 9.19
CA GLU A 183 4.36 2.82 9.90
C GLU A 183 4.20 1.35 10.25
N ASN A 184 5.30 0.61 10.08
CA ASN A 184 5.48 -0.77 10.48
C ASN A 184 4.66 -1.78 9.65
N THR A 185 5.36 -2.55 8.83
CA THR A 185 4.81 -3.76 8.20
C THR A 185 5.89 -4.81 8.00
N TRP A 186 5.58 -6.07 8.31
CA TRP A 186 6.52 -7.18 8.24
C TRP A 186 5.87 -8.43 7.64
N GLY A 187 6.69 -9.32 7.09
CA GLY A 187 6.26 -10.59 6.52
C GLY A 187 6.15 -11.72 7.54
N GLY A 188 5.84 -12.92 7.06
CA GLY A 188 5.80 -14.15 7.86
C GLY A 188 4.44 -14.83 7.96
N PHE A 189 3.43 -14.34 7.22
CA PHE A 189 2.09 -14.94 7.16
C PHE A 189 1.67 -15.17 5.70
N SER A 190 0.40 -14.87 5.35
CA SER A 190 -0.07 -14.93 3.97
C SER A 190 0.36 -13.73 3.12
N GLN A 191 1.05 -12.76 3.70
CA GLN A 191 1.64 -11.59 3.04
C GLN A 191 3.10 -11.45 3.47
N VAL A 192 3.87 -10.72 2.66
CA VAL A 192 5.33 -10.59 2.80
C VAL A 192 5.78 -9.21 3.29
N GLY A 193 4.84 -8.39 3.78
CA GLY A 193 5.14 -7.09 4.39
C GLY A 193 5.30 -5.94 3.41
N PHE A 194 4.52 -5.91 2.32
CA PHE A 194 4.38 -4.71 1.51
C PHE A 194 3.54 -3.65 2.28
N ALA A 195 3.90 -2.38 2.18
CA ALA A 195 3.12 -1.30 2.79
C ALA A 195 1.81 -1.02 2.03
N ILE A 196 1.88 -0.94 0.70
CA ILE A 196 0.74 -0.62 -0.17
C ILE A 196 0.50 -1.72 -1.20
N LEU A 197 -0.75 -2.18 -1.35
CA LEU A 197 -1.19 -3.08 -2.41
C LEU A 197 -2.23 -2.43 -3.32
N LEU A 198 -1.93 -2.37 -4.62
CA LEU A 198 -2.87 -2.05 -5.69
C LEU A 198 -3.06 -3.31 -6.54
N THR A 199 -4.01 -4.15 -6.12
CA THR A 199 -4.17 -5.51 -6.65
C THR A 199 -5.63 -5.84 -6.92
N PRO A 200 -6.22 -5.44 -8.06
CA PRO A 200 -7.63 -5.68 -8.33
C PRO A 200 -7.97 -7.18 -8.28
N LYS A 201 -9.07 -7.53 -7.60
CA LYS A 201 -9.57 -8.92 -7.48
C LYS A 201 -11.09 -8.98 -7.66
N ALA A 202 -11.52 -9.87 -8.55
CA ALA A 202 -12.92 -10.28 -8.68
C ALA A 202 -13.22 -11.45 -7.74
N ASN A 203 -13.36 -11.21 -6.44
CA ASN A 203 -13.79 -12.28 -5.53
C ASN A 203 -15.30 -12.56 -5.74
N GLY A 204 -15.69 -13.85 -5.72
CA GLY A 204 -17.07 -14.25 -6.01
C GLY A 204 -17.48 -13.97 -7.47
N THR A 205 -18.59 -13.26 -7.68
CA THR A 205 -19.15 -12.98 -9.02
C THR A 205 -18.89 -11.54 -9.50
N CYS A 206 -17.94 -10.82 -8.88
CA CYS A 206 -17.72 -9.41 -9.16
C CYS A 206 -16.97 -9.14 -10.47
N THR A 207 -17.64 -9.28 -11.61
CA THR A 207 -17.04 -9.00 -12.94
C THR A 207 -16.73 -7.53 -13.19
N VAL A 208 -17.23 -6.62 -12.33
CA VAL A 208 -16.97 -5.18 -12.40
C VAL A 208 -15.86 -4.71 -11.46
N CYS A 209 -15.36 -5.58 -10.58
CA CYS A 209 -14.36 -5.22 -9.57
C CYS A 209 -13.05 -4.80 -10.24
N GLN A 210 -12.54 -3.64 -9.85
CA GLN A 210 -11.37 -3.00 -10.44
C GLN A 210 -10.63 -2.15 -9.39
N VAL A 211 -9.40 -1.78 -9.71
CA VAL A 211 -8.63 -0.78 -8.96
C VAL A 211 -8.14 0.24 -9.96
N THR A 212 -8.76 1.40 -10.00
CA THR A 212 -8.48 2.37 -11.06
C THR A 212 -8.56 3.81 -10.60
N ASP A 213 -7.83 4.70 -11.27
CA ASP A 213 -7.88 6.15 -10.99
C ASP A 213 -7.46 6.44 -9.54
N VAL A 214 -6.23 6.06 -9.19
CA VAL A 214 -5.69 6.18 -7.82
C VAL A 214 -4.59 7.23 -7.80
N THR A 215 -4.71 8.20 -6.90
CA THR A 215 -3.65 9.19 -6.61
C THR A 215 -3.08 8.92 -5.22
N ILE A 216 -1.77 8.72 -5.15
CA ILE A 216 -1.01 8.55 -3.91
C ILE A 216 0.03 9.65 -3.85
N ARG A 217 -0.07 10.55 -2.87
CA ARG A 217 0.87 11.68 -2.75
C ARG A 217 1.09 12.20 -1.35
N TYR A 218 2.22 12.84 -1.13
CA TYR A 218 2.59 13.49 0.14
C TYR A 218 2.52 12.58 1.37
N ASN A 219 2.65 11.27 1.20
CA ASN A 219 2.65 10.31 2.31
C ASN A 219 4.09 10.05 2.78
N TYR A 220 4.25 9.85 4.09
CA TYR A 220 5.48 9.35 4.70
C TYR A 220 5.24 7.92 5.18
N ILE A 221 6.01 6.98 4.65
CA ILE A 221 5.85 5.55 4.93
C ILE A 221 7.17 5.05 5.51
N SER A 222 7.14 4.41 6.68
CA SER A 222 8.35 3.97 7.39
C SER A 222 8.27 2.52 7.85
N HIS A 223 9.46 1.94 8.03
CA HIS A 223 9.65 0.67 8.75
C HIS A 223 8.90 -0.49 8.08
N MET A 224 9.36 -0.89 6.89
CA MET A 224 8.65 -1.86 6.08
C MET A 224 9.57 -2.93 5.51
N ALA A 225 9.05 -4.14 5.34
CA ALA A 225 9.73 -5.18 4.57
C ALA A 225 9.79 -4.86 3.07
N ALA A 226 8.76 -4.21 2.53
CA ALA A 226 8.68 -3.80 1.14
C ALA A 226 7.73 -2.61 0.93
N GLY A 227 7.97 -1.82 -0.11
CA GLY A 227 7.20 -0.60 -0.40
C GLY A 227 5.81 -0.88 -0.97
N MET A 228 5.74 -1.25 -2.24
CA MET A 228 4.47 -1.39 -2.96
C MET A 228 4.37 -2.68 -3.77
N GLN A 229 3.16 -3.23 -3.86
CA GLN A 229 2.81 -4.24 -4.83
C GLN A 229 1.69 -3.73 -5.74
N ILE A 230 2.02 -3.57 -7.03
CA ILE A 230 1.13 -3.12 -8.09
C ILE A 230 0.97 -4.29 -9.06
N SER A 231 -0.12 -5.05 -8.91
CA SER A 231 -0.27 -6.26 -9.71
C SER A 231 -1.71 -6.62 -10.06
N ASN A 232 -1.96 -6.73 -11.36
CA ASN A 232 -3.22 -7.26 -11.87
C ASN A 232 -3.17 -8.77 -11.91
N GLY A 233 -4.15 -9.43 -11.30
CA GLY A 233 -4.22 -10.88 -11.30
C GLY A 233 -5.59 -11.41 -10.94
N ARG A 234 -5.90 -12.61 -11.41
CA ARG A 234 -7.14 -13.35 -11.08
C ARG A 234 -7.32 -13.50 -9.57
N SER A 235 -8.56 -13.61 -9.10
CA SER A 235 -8.85 -14.03 -7.72
C SER A 235 -8.41 -15.47 -7.46
N ASP A 236 -8.42 -15.88 -6.20
CA ASP A 236 -8.03 -17.24 -5.78
C ASP A 236 -8.97 -18.30 -6.37
N THR A 237 -10.21 -17.93 -6.66
CA THR A 237 -11.21 -18.76 -7.36
C THR A 237 -11.15 -18.61 -8.89
N GLY A 238 -10.16 -17.89 -9.42
CA GLY A 238 -9.85 -17.81 -10.85
C GLY A 238 -10.65 -16.78 -11.64
N GLN A 239 -11.49 -15.94 -11.03
CA GLN A 239 -12.22 -14.89 -11.75
C GLN A 239 -11.28 -13.73 -12.10
N ILE A 240 -11.60 -13.06 -13.19
CA ILE A 240 -10.78 -12.01 -13.79
C ILE A 240 -11.35 -10.67 -13.31
N PRO A 241 -10.57 -9.78 -12.66
CA PRO A 241 -11.01 -8.42 -12.38
C PRO A 241 -11.29 -7.66 -13.69
N LEU A 242 -12.08 -6.59 -13.61
CA LEU A 242 -12.39 -5.77 -14.78
C LEU A 242 -11.15 -5.02 -15.28
N ASP A 243 -10.43 -4.35 -14.37
CA ASP A 243 -9.31 -3.48 -14.74
C ASP A 243 -8.37 -3.19 -13.57
N GLY A 244 -7.16 -2.76 -13.88
CA GLY A 244 -6.15 -2.25 -12.95
C GLY A 244 -5.17 -1.30 -13.62
N GLY A 245 -5.22 -0.02 -13.26
CA GLY A 245 -4.38 1.01 -13.89
C GLY A 245 -4.82 2.44 -13.60
N ARG A 246 -4.15 3.41 -14.22
CA ARG A 246 -4.34 4.86 -14.00
C ARG A 246 -3.95 5.24 -12.56
N TYR A 247 -2.71 4.95 -12.21
CA TYR A 247 -2.12 5.23 -10.91
C TYR A 247 -1.14 6.40 -11.02
N SER A 248 -1.37 7.44 -10.23
CA SER A 248 -0.44 8.56 -10.06
C SER A 248 0.16 8.48 -8.67
N ILE A 249 1.44 8.17 -8.57
CA ILE A 249 2.19 8.02 -7.33
C ILE A 249 3.30 9.06 -7.35
N HIS A 250 3.19 10.11 -6.53
CA HIS A 250 4.17 11.18 -6.55
C HIS A 250 4.36 11.89 -5.23
N ASP A 251 5.56 12.41 -4.99
CA ASP A 251 5.91 13.07 -3.73
C ASP A 251 5.67 12.15 -2.52
N VAL A 252 6.14 10.91 -2.59
CA VAL A 252 6.03 9.92 -1.50
C VAL A 252 7.41 9.53 -1.01
N ILE A 253 7.56 9.40 0.31
CA ILE A 253 8.78 8.93 0.96
C ILE A 253 8.56 7.51 1.47
N PHE A 254 9.42 6.58 1.06
CA PHE A 254 9.52 5.23 1.60
C PHE A 254 10.84 5.10 2.38
N ASP A 255 10.73 5.19 3.69
CA ASP A 255 11.83 5.18 4.67
C ASP A 255 11.97 3.79 5.34
N ASP A 256 13.19 3.37 5.62
CA ASP A 256 13.53 2.12 6.29
C ASP A 256 12.89 0.87 5.64
N ILE A 257 13.11 0.69 4.33
CA ILE A 257 12.84 -0.59 3.65
C ILE A 257 13.95 -1.57 4.07
N ASP A 258 13.59 -2.56 4.89
CA ASP A 258 14.55 -3.55 5.40
C ASP A 258 13.90 -4.94 5.52
N GLY A 259 14.14 -5.78 4.51
CA GLY A 259 13.58 -7.13 4.50
C GLY A 259 14.18 -8.07 5.54
N THR A 260 15.38 -7.78 6.05
CA THR A 260 16.00 -8.57 7.11
C THR A 260 15.34 -8.28 8.45
N LYS A 261 15.20 -7.00 8.79
CA LYS A 261 14.57 -6.52 10.01
C LYS A 261 13.07 -6.82 10.05
N PHE A 262 12.38 -6.69 8.91
CA PHE A 262 10.93 -6.86 8.81
C PHE A 262 10.49 -8.15 8.09
N HIS A 263 11.38 -9.15 7.98
CA HIS A 263 11.05 -10.49 7.49
C HIS A 263 10.35 -10.54 6.11
N GLY A 264 10.86 -9.79 5.14
CA GLY A 264 10.31 -9.78 3.79
C GLY A 264 11.35 -9.52 2.71
N PRO A 265 10.92 -9.13 1.49
CA PRO A 265 11.77 -9.27 0.31
C PRO A 265 12.74 -8.11 0.06
N ASP A 266 12.65 -7.00 0.82
CA ASP A 266 13.50 -5.83 0.63
C ASP A 266 13.38 -5.24 -0.80
N VAL A 267 12.14 -4.86 -1.13
CA VAL A 267 11.75 -4.43 -2.47
C VAL A 267 11.05 -3.08 -2.40
N PHE A 268 11.42 -2.13 -3.27
CA PHE A 268 10.65 -0.90 -3.41
C PHE A 268 9.29 -1.15 -4.07
N ALA A 269 9.24 -1.70 -5.28
CA ALA A 269 7.97 -1.97 -5.97
C ALA A 269 7.94 -3.29 -6.74
N LEU A 270 6.87 -4.06 -6.58
CA LEU A 270 6.50 -5.13 -7.51
C LEU A 270 5.52 -4.58 -8.55
N VAL A 271 5.82 -4.75 -9.84
CA VAL A 271 5.01 -4.29 -10.98
C VAL A 271 4.75 -5.46 -11.92
N ALA A 272 3.52 -5.99 -11.93
CA ALA A 272 3.25 -7.22 -12.70
C ALA A 272 1.83 -7.39 -13.24
N THR A 273 1.72 -8.11 -14.35
CA THR A 273 0.46 -8.71 -14.82
C THR A 273 0.56 -10.22 -14.70
N ARG A 274 -0.28 -10.84 -13.87
CA ARG A 274 -0.33 -12.30 -13.72
C ARG A 274 -1.01 -12.94 -14.95
N LYS A 275 -0.79 -14.25 -15.13
CA LYS A 275 -1.33 -15.05 -16.23
C LYS A 275 -2.83 -14.78 -16.52
N ALA A 276 -3.16 -14.51 -17.79
CA ALA A 276 -4.52 -14.32 -18.29
C ALA A 276 -5.35 -13.32 -17.47
N SER A 277 -4.79 -12.13 -17.23
CA SER A 277 -5.39 -11.05 -16.45
C SER A 277 -5.38 -9.74 -17.25
N PRO A 278 -6.25 -8.76 -16.92
CA PRO A 278 -6.22 -7.46 -17.59
C PRO A 278 -4.84 -6.85 -17.41
N VAL A 279 -4.28 -6.38 -18.52
CA VAL A 279 -2.91 -5.88 -18.52
C VAL A 279 -2.80 -4.65 -17.64
N LEU A 280 -1.76 -4.57 -16.81
CA LEU A 280 -1.47 -3.36 -16.05
C LEU A 280 -1.10 -2.21 -17.00
N HIS A 281 -1.71 -1.04 -16.78
CA HIS A 281 -1.48 0.12 -17.63
C HIS A 281 -1.56 1.46 -16.89
N ASP A 282 -0.93 2.49 -17.46
CA ASP A 282 -0.98 3.88 -16.98
C ASP A 282 -0.56 4.01 -15.50
N VAL A 283 0.69 3.63 -15.21
CA VAL A 283 1.26 3.73 -13.86
C VAL A 283 2.40 4.75 -13.89
N THR A 284 2.27 5.81 -13.11
CA THR A 284 3.28 6.86 -12.98
C THR A 284 3.81 6.90 -11.55
N ILE A 285 5.12 6.74 -11.41
CA ILE A 285 5.91 6.94 -10.20
C ILE A 285 6.82 8.14 -10.48
N ASN A 286 6.61 9.26 -9.80
CA ASN A 286 7.31 10.51 -10.11
C ASN A 286 7.68 11.27 -8.84
N HIS A 287 8.88 11.83 -8.71
CA HIS A 287 9.29 12.47 -7.45
C HIS A 287 9.06 11.57 -6.24
N VAL A 288 9.57 10.34 -6.27
CA VAL A 288 9.55 9.44 -5.12
C VAL A 288 10.95 9.30 -4.54
N THR A 289 11.05 9.20 -3.22
CA THR A 289 12.29 8.88 -2.53
C THR A 289 12.14 7.52 -1.85
N ALA A 290 12.96 6.53 -2.23
CA ALA A 290 12.87 5.16 -1.70
C ALA A 290 14.24 4.47 -1.67
N PHE A 291 14.55 3.75 -0.58
CA PHE A 291 15.88 3.15 -0.41
C PHE A 291 15.84 1.65 -0.06
N PRO A 292 15.39 0.77 -0.97
CA PRO A 292 15.55 -0.68 -0.78
C PRO A 292 17.04 -1.04 -0.82
N LYS A 293 17.48 -2.03 -0.05
CA LYS A 293 18.86 -2.54 -0.05
C LYS A 293 19.05 -3.61 -1.13
N THR A 294 18.02 -4.39 -1.41
CA THR A 294 18.13 -5.55 -2.32
C THR A 294 17.63 -5.24 -3.72
N THR A 295 16.37 -4.81 -3.87
CA THR A 295 15.74 -4.73 -5.20
C THR A 295 14.90 -3.47 -5.36
N SER A 296 15.13 -2.67 -6.41
CA SER A 296 14.22 -1.57 -6.75
C SER A 296 12.89 -2.09 -7.26
N PHE A 297 12.92 -2.93 -8.30
CA PHE A 297 11.72 -3.40 -8.98
C PHE A 297 11.70 -4.92 -9.16
N LEU A 298 10.61 -5.55 -8.70
CA LEU A 298 10.22 -6.87 -9.18
C LEU A 298 9.25 -6.72 -10.35
N ILE A 299 9.60 -7.23 -11.52
CA ILE A 299 8.78 -7.07 -12.73
C ILE A 299 8.35 -8.45 -13.26
N GLY A 300 7.11 -8.56 -13.73
CA GLY A 300 6.62 -9.84 -14.26
C GLY A 300 5.42 -9.75 -15.19
N ASN A 301 5.47 -10.50 -16.29
CA ASN A 301 4.34 -10.74 -17.18
C ASN A 301 4.56 -12.01 -18.02
N LEU A 302 3.49 -12.73 -18.32
CA LEU A 302 3.53 -13.92 -19.18
C LEU A 302 3.01 -13.59 -20.58
N LEU A 303 3.93 -13.29 -21.51
CA LEU A 303 3.60 -12.76 -22.83
C LEU A 303 2.94 -13.77 -23.79
N SER A 304 2.97 -15.06 -23.45
CA SER A 304 2.27 -16.09 -24.24
C SER A 304 0.74 -16.01 -24.12
N VAL A 305 0.23 -15.34 -23.08
CA VAL A 305 -1.23 -15.21 -22.84
C VAL A 305 -1.66 -13.79 -22.49
N ASN A 306 -0.73 -12.89 -22.21
CA ASN A 306 -1.01 -11.48 -21.93
C ASN A 306 -0.29 -10.59 -22.95
N PRO A 307 -0.88 -9.43 -23.33
CA PRO A 307 -0.11 -8.39 -24.00
C PRO A 307 0.94 -7.79 -23.03
N LYS A 308 1.92 -7.09 -23.59
CA LYS A 308 2.87 -6.28 -22.79
C LYS A 308 2.12 -5.21 -21.99
N MET A 309 2.63 -4.91 -20.79
CA MET A 309 2.18 -3.77 -19.99
C MET A 309 2.46 -2.46 -20.72
N ARG A 310 1.79 -1.35 -20.36
CA ARG A 310 1.94 -0.10 -21.12
C ARG A 310 1.82 1.15 -20.26
N ASN A 311 2.40 2.23 -20.75
CA ASN A 311 2.39 3.56 -20.14
C ASN A 311 2.91 3.53 -18.71
N PHE A 312 4.08 2.90 -18.53
CA PHE A 312 4.78 2.87 -17.25
C PHE A 312 5.80 4.00 -17.16
N VAL A 313 5.68 4.87 -16.17
CA VAL A 313 6.57 6.02 -15.98
C VAL A 313 7.25 5.92 -14.62
N VAL A 314 8.58 5.98 -14.61
CA VAL A 314 9.39 6.22 -13.42
C VAL A 314 10.31 7.40 -13.70
N ALA A 315 10.04 8.54 -13.07
CA ALA A 315 10.79 9.76 -13.35
C ALA A 315 11.08 10.59 -12.11
N ASN A 316 12.09 11.46 -12.24
CA ASN A 316 12.41 12.51 -11.27
C ASN A 316 12.58 12.00 -9.83
N SER A 317 12.99 10.74 -9.64
CA SER A 317 12.99 10.06 -8.33
C SER A 317 14.40 9.83 -7.81
N ILE A 318 14.53 9.67 -6.49
CA ILE A 318 15.76 9.22 -5.82
C ILE A 318 15.48 7.81 -5.32
N ILE A 319 16.09 6.80 -5.94
CA ILE A 319 15.83 5.40 -5.64
C ILE A 319 17.17 4.68 -5.43
N ASN A 320 17.29 3.89 -4.37
CA ASN A 320 18.41 2.97 -4.28
C ASN A 320 18.24 1.81 -5.28
N ALA A 321 19.20 1.61 -6.16
CA ALA A 321 19.18 0.54 -7.14
C ALA A 321 19.14 -0.82 -6.44
N GLY A 322 19.95 -0.99 -5.38
CA GLY A 322 20.08 -2.26 -4.65
C GLY A 322 20.96 -3.28 -5.39
N GLN A 323 21.22 -4.42 -4.75
CA GLN A 323 22.07 -5.48 -5.29
C GLN A 323 21.51 -6.11 -6.58
N TYR A 324 20.19 -6.21 -6.70
CA TYR A 324 19.47 -6.84 -7.80
C TYR A 324 18.39 -5.86 -8.32
N PRO A 325 18.78 -4.81 -9.06
CA PRO A 325 17.92 -3.63 -9.19
C PRO A 325 16.58 -3.86 -9.86
N VAL A 326 16.58 -4.64 -10.94
CA VAL A 326 15.37 -5.07 -11.63
C VAL A 326 15.43 -6.57 -11.77
N TRP A 327 14.52 -7.25 -11.08
CA TRP A 327 14.51 -8.70 -11.00
C TRP A 327 13.14 -9.26 -11.42
N SER A 328 13.13 -10.48 -11.92
CA SER A 328 11.92 -11.20 -12.25
C SER A 328 11.09 -11.48 -11.00
N THR A 329 9.76 -11.43 -11.13
CA THR A 329 8.85 -11.98 -10.11
C THR A 329 9.03 -13.49 -9.90
N GLY A 330 9.83 -14.17 -10.74
CA GLY A 330 10.06 -15.62 -10.71
C GLY A 330 8.87 -16.45 -11.18
N THR A 331 7.72 -15.81 -11.42
CA THR A 331 6.50 -16.45 -11.91
C THR A 331 6.71 -16.93 -13.33
N ASP A 332 6.21 -18.13 -13.65
CA ASP A 332 6.27 -18.71 -15.00
C ASP A 332 7.70 -18.99 -15.53
N GLY A 333 8.72 -18.96 -14.65
CA GLY A 333 10.10 -19.33 -14.95
C GLY A 333 10.69 -18.54 -16.13
N SER A 334 11.31 -19.25 -17.08
CA SER A 334 11.92 -18.65 -18.27
C SER A 334 10.91 -18.02 -19.25
N LEU A 335 9.60 -18.24 -19.07
CA LEU A 335 8.56 -17.61 -19.88
C LEU A 335 8.18 -16.21 -19.39
N ASN A 336 8.68 -15.80 -18.22
CA ASN A 336 8.50 -14.44 -17.73
C ASN A 336 9.25 -13.45 -18.62
N CYS A 337 8.59 -12.35 -19.00
CA CYS A 337 9.23 -11.29 -19.77
C CYS A 337 10.49 -10.70 -19.09
N ALA A 338 10.59 -10.80 -17.76
CA ALA A 338 11.68 -10.27 -16.97
C ALA A 338 12.80 -11.29 -16.66
N ALA A 339 12.76 -12.51 -17.22
CA ALA A 339 13.66 -13.61 -16.87
C ALA A 339 15.17 -13.36 -17.09
N HIS A 340 15.54 -12.24 -17.70
CA HIS A 340 16.93 -11.83 -17.92
C HIS A 340 17.51 -10.99 -16.78
N ASP A 341 16.67 -10.51 -15.86
CA ASP A 341 17.09 -9.81 -14.65
C ASP A 341 18.06 -8.63 -14.92
N SER A 342 17.78 -7.89 -16.00
CA SER A 342 18.55 -6.71 -16.44
C SER A 342 17.60 -5.54 -16.70
N PRO A 343 17.86 -4.32 -16.17
CA PRO A 343 16.89 -3.23 -16.20
C PRO A 343 16.36 -2.88 -17.60
N LEU A 344 17.25 -2.56 -18.54
CA LEU A 344 16.86 -2.17 -19.90
C LEU A 344 16.23 -3.33 -20.69
N ILE A 345 16.75 -4.55 -20.55
CA ILE A 345 16.20 -5.74 -21.23
C ILE A 345 14.79 -6.02 -20.72
N THR A 346 14.61 -6.04 -19.40
CA THR A 346 13.32 -6.28 -18.75
C THR A 346 12.29 -5.21 -19.13
N LEU A 347 12.66 -3.92 -19.10
CA LEU A 347 11.75 -2.83 -19.46
C LEU A 347 11.29 -2.95 -20.94
N ASN A 348 12.22 -3.22 -21.87
CA ASN A 348 11.90 -3.42 -23.29
C ASN A 348 11.06 -4.69 -23.54
N ALA A 349 11.30 -5.76 -22.78
CA ALA A 349 10.58 -7.01 -22.93
C ALA A 349 9.16 -6.93 -22.35
N CYS A 350 8.99 -6.35 -21.17
CA CYS A 350 7.74 -6.39 -20.42
C CYS A 350 6.75 -5.27 -20.79
N PHE A 351 7.23 -4.14 -21.32
CA PHE A 351 6.40 -2.97 -21.60
C PHE A 351 6.36 -2.63 -23.10
N ALA A 352 5.17 -2.30 -23.60
CA ALA A 352 4.96 -1.75 -24.94
C ALA A 352 5.32 -0.26 -25.00
N SER A 353 5.13 0.46 -23.89
CA SER A 353 5.53 1.85 -23.72
C SER A 353 5.95 2.08 -22.27
N TYR A 354 7.08 2.75 -22.09
CA TYR A 354 7.56 3.21 -20.80
C TYR A 354 8.42 4.47 -20.93
N LEU A 355 8.53 5.22 -19.83
CA LEU A 355 9.51 6.28 -19.63
C LEU A 355 10.23 5.99 -18.30
N PHE A 356 11.55 5.83 -18.35
CA PHE A 356 12.37 5.67 -17.16
C PHE A 356 13.55 6.62 -17.25
N SER A 357 13.44 7.82 -16.68
CA SER A 357 14.46 8.86 -16.87
C SER A 357 14.53 9.85 -15.72
N HIS A 358 15.66 10.53 -15.60
CA HIS A 358 15.93 11.56 -14.60
C HIS A 358 15.75 11.04 -13.18
N ASN A 359 16.09 9.77 -12.95
CA ASN A 359 16.16 9.20 -11.62
C ASN A 359 17.61 9.18 -11.15
N ALA A 360 17.86 9.55 -9.90
CA ALA A 360 19.12 9.24 -9.23
C ALA A 360 19.02 7.81 -8.69
N LEU A 361 19.73 6.88 -9.32
CA LEU A 361 19.79 5.47 -8.98
C LEU A 361 21.04 5.21 -8.16
N LEU A 362 20.90 5.24 -6.83
CA LEU A 362 22.01 5.11 -5.89
C LEU A 362 22.53 3.66 -5.88
N ALA A 363 23.81 3.51 -5.54
CA ALA A 363 24.46 2.22 -5.29
C ALA A 363 24.20 1.16 -6.38
N SER A 364 24.13 1.57 -7.65
CA SER A 364 24.04 0.63 -8.77
C SER A 364 25.28 -0.25 -8.78
N PRO A 365 25.14 -1.58 -8.65
CA PRO A 365 26.29 -2.48 -8.54
C PRO A 365 27.01 -2.61 -9.88
N GLY A 366 28.29 -3.00 -9.85
CA GLY A 366 29.10 -3.13 -11.07
C GLY A 366 28.57 -4.13 -12.11
N SER A 367 27.72 -5.09 -11.69
CA SER A 367 27.01 -6.02 -12.58
C SER A 367 25.87 -5.36 -13.37
N TYR A 368 25.39 -4.20 -12.93
CA TYR A 368 24.33 -3.41 -13.54
C TYR A 368 24.81 -1.97 -13.74
N PRO A 369 25.83 -1.75 -14.59
CA PRO A 369 26.37 -0.41 -14.83
C PRO A 369 25.35 0.50 -15.51
N PRO A 370 25.60 1.82 -15.59
CA PRO A 370 24.70 2.78 -16.25
C PRO A 370 24.24 2.37 -17.66
N SER A 371 25.06 1.63 -18.42
CA SER A 371 24.73 1.14 -19.76
C SER A 371 23.62 0.08 -19.79
N THR A 372 23.27 -0.54 -18.66
CA THR A 372 22.16 -1.52 -18.57
C THR A 372 20.82 -0.86 -18.23
N TRP A 373 20.77 0.47 -18.14
CA TRP A 373 19.57 1.23 -17.83
C TRP A 373 19.14 2.09 -19.02
N PRO A 374 17.87 2.51 -19.08
CA PRO A 374 17.45 3.56 -19.99
C PRO A 374 18.28 4.84 -19.80
N VAL A 375 18.47 5.59 -20.88
CA VAL A 375 19.28 6.82 -20.89
C VAL A 375 18.68 7.92 -20.00
N SER A 376 19.49 8.93 -19.69
CA SER A 376 19.11 10.10 -18.90
C SER A 376 18.79 9.83 -17.43
N ASN A 377 19.26 8.71 -16.86
CA ASN A 377 19.32 8.50 -15.42
C ASN A 377 20.70 8.88 -14.86
N PHE A 378 20.75 9.17 -13.57
CA PHE A 378 21.97 9.52 -12.85
C PHE A 378 22.38 8.36 -11.92
N PHE A 379 23.67 8.16 -11.75
CA PHE A 379 24.22 7.02 -11.00
C PHE A 379 25.23 7.49 -9.95
N PRO A 380 24.78 8.15 -8.87
CA PRO A 380 25.66 8.50 -7.76
C PRO A 380 26.24 7.23 -7.13
N MET A 381 27.58 7.19 -7.04
CA MET A 381 28.31 6.02 -6.51
C MET A 381 28.11 5.83 -5.00
N THR A 382 27.79 6.90 -4.28
CA THR A 382 27.54 6.88 -2.84
C THR A 382 26.31 7.72 -2.52
N ASP A 383 25.72 7.46 -1.36
CA ASP A 383 24.71 8.30 -0.73
C ASP A 383 25.18 9.75 -0.55
N SER A 384 26.45 9.95 -0.14
CA SER A 384 27.03 11.28 0.06
C SER A 384 27.06 12.11 -1.23
N ALA A 385 27.17 11.49 -2.40
CA ALA A 385 27.15 12.18 -3.69
C ALA A 385 25.76 12.74 -4.06
N VAL A 386 24.70 12.31 -3.36
CA VAL A 386 23.36 12.90 -3.49
C VAL A 386 23.25 14.20 -2.69
N GLU A 387 24.06 14.35 -1.65
CA GLU A 387 24.07 15.50 -0.75
C GLU A 387 22.70 15.73 -0.11
N LEU A 388 22.14 14.69 0.52
CA LEU A 388 20.94 14.81 1.37
C LEU A 388 21.33 15.52 2.68
N LEU A 389 20.42 16.33 3.27
CA LEU A 389 20.69 17.06 4.51
C LEU A 389 20.94 16.14 5.71
N ASN A 390 20.23 15.02 5.75
CA ASN A 390 20.53 13.93 6.66
C ASN A 390 20.22 12.63 5.91
N TYR A 391 21.11 11.65 6.03
CA TYR A 391 20.90 10.33 5.45
C TYR A 391 21.65 9.34 6.32
N ASN A 392 20.91 8.38 6.87
CA ASN A 392 21.45 7.36 7.74
C ASN A 392 21.13 5.97 7.17
N GLY A 393 21.67 5.68 5.98
CA GLY A 393 21.48 4.39 5.32
C GLY A 393 20.03 4.08 4.92
N GLY A 394 19.20 5.12 4.76
CA GLY A 394 17.79 4.99 4.46
C GLY A 394 16.89 4.71 5.67
N SER A 395 17.36 4.95 6.90
CA SER A 395 16.55 4.85 8.13
C SER A 395 16.65 6.16 8.93
N ILE A 396 15.61 7.00 8.84
CA ILE A 396 15.48 8.34 9.41
C ILE A 396 16.45 9.38 8.81
N ALA A 397 15.83 10.49 8.38
CA ALA A 397 16.21 11.87 8.67
C ALA A 397 16.20 12.72 7.39
N ASN A 398 15.25 13.64 7.26
CA ASN A 398 15.25 14.75 6.30
C ASN A 398 16.00 14.51 4.96
N TYR A 399 15.32 13.85 4.01
CA TYR A 399 15.81 13.62 2.65
C TYR A 399 15.83 14.87 1.75
N THR A 400 15.78 16.07 2.32
CA THR A 400 15.89 17.30 1.52
C THR A 400 17.29 17.39 0.94
N LEU A 401 17.41 17.65 -0.36
CA LEU A 401 18.69 17.92 -1.00
C LEU A 401 19.32 19.20 -0.43
N GLN A 402 20.63 19.18 -0.19
CA GLN A 402 21.45 20.34 0.09
C GLN A 402 21.41 21.32 -1.10
N SER A 403 21.69 22.60 -0.85
CA SER A 403 21.71 23.62 -1.91
C SER A 403 22.79 23.39 -2.97
N THR A 404 23.84 22.64 -2.63
CA THR A 404 24.95 22.28 -3.52
C THR A 404 24.69 21.01 -4.33
N SER A 405 23.63 20.25 -3.99
CA SER A 405 23.39 18.94 -4.59
C SER A 405 23.28 19.05 -6.12
N PRO A 406 23.94 18.18 -6.89
CA PRO A 406 23.80 18.15 -8.34
C PRO A 406 22.39 17.75 -8.80
N TYR A 407 21.55 17.28 -7.86
CA TYR A 407 20.18 16.85 -8.13
C TYR A 407 19.14 17.94 -7.80
N LYS A 408 19.57 19.12 -7.35
CA LYS A 408 18.71 20.31 -7.26
C LYS A 408 18.28 20.76 -8.66
N GLY A 409 16.98 20.92 -8.86
CA GLY A 409 16.41 21.35 -10.15
C GLY A 409 16.69 20.43 -11.35
N ALA A 410 17.18 19.21 -11.12
CA ALA A 410 17.61 18.30 -12.19
C ALA A 410 16.46 17.47 -12.80
N GLY A 411 15.25 17.60 -12.26
CA GLY A 411 14.06 16.96 -12.79
C GLY A 411 13.67 17.51 -14.16
N THR A 412 12.95 16.72 -14.94
CA THR A 412 12.41 17.11 -16.25
C THR A 412 11.49 18.33 -16.18
N ASP A 413 10.93 18.61 -15.01
CA ASP A 413 10.07 19.75 -14.73
C ASP A 413 10.80 20.93 -14.04
N GLY A 414 12.13 20.86 -13.95
CA GLY A 414 12.98 21.87 -13.30
C GLY A 414 12.94 21.84 -11.77
N LYS A 415 12.32 20.81 -11.16
CA LYS A 415 12.33 20.61 -9.70
C LYS A 415 13.43 19.65 -9.28
N ASP A 416 13.62 19.58 -7.97
CA ASP A 416 14.53 18.65 -7.32
C ASP A 416 14.16 17.20 -7.62
N LEU A 417 15.15 16.32 -7.78
CA LEU A 417 14.89 14.89 -7.82
C LEU A 417 14.44 14.37 -6.45
N GLY A 418 13.64 13.31 -6.47
CA GLY A 418 13.05 12.72 -5.28
C GLY A 418 11.76 13.41 -4.87
N ALA A 419 11.16 12.95 -3.78
CA ALA A 419 9.97 13.56 -3.22
C ALA A 419 10.22 15.01 -2.80
N ASN A 420 9.20 15.87 -2.93
CA ASN A 420 9.19 17.19 -2.30
C ASN A 420 9.16 17.07 -0.76
N VAL A 421 10.32 16.82 -0.15
CA VAL A 421 10.45 16.53 1.29
C VAL A 421 9.86 17.63 2.19
N PRO A 422 10.09 18.94 1.94
CA PRO A 422 9.41 19.99 2.70
C PRO A 422 7.89 19.92 2.56
N GLY A 423 7.39 19.65 1.34
CA GLY A 423 5.97 19.45 1.08
C GLY A 423 5.37 18.26 1.83
N VAL A 424 6.04 17.10 1.77
CA VAL A 424 5.65 15.89 2.51
C VAL A 424 5.64 16.17 4.01
N THR A 425 6.72 16.75 4.55
CA THR A 425 6.85 17.06 5.97
C THR A 425 5.74 18.01 6.44
N ALA A 426 5.45 19.06 5.67
CA ALA A 426 4.39 20.01 5.99
C ALA A 426 2.99 19.38 5.89
N ALA A 427 2.80 18.44 4.97
CA ALA A 427 1.54 17.72 4.80
C ALA A 427 1.27 16.79 5.99
N VAL A 428 2.26 15.96 6.36
CA VAL A 428 2.11 14.98 7.44
C VAL A 428 2.20 15.58 8.84
N ALA A 429 2.74 16.80 9.00
CA ALA A 429 2.72 17.52 10.29
C ALA A 429 1.31 17.81 10.84
N LYS A 430 0.28 17.62 10.02
CA LYS A 430 -1.13 17.76 10.43
C LYS A 430 -1.75 16.46 10.94
N VAL A 431 -1.07 15.32 10.77
CA VAL A 431 -1.50 14.02 11.30
C VAL A 431 -1.36 14.03 12.81
N ARG A 432 -2.36 13.51 13.52
CA ARG A 432 -2.43 13.53 15.00
C ARG A 432 -2.30 12.14 15.62
#